data_AF-A0A242NXU9-F1
#
_entry.id   AF-A0A242NXU9-F1
#
_cell.length_a   1.000
_cell.length_b   1.000
_cell.length_c   1.000
_cell.angle_alpha   90.00
_cell.angle_beta   90.00
_cell.angle_gamma   90.00
#
_symmetry.space_group_name_H-M   'P 1'
#
loop_
_entity.id
_entity.type
_entity.pdbx_description
1 polymer ?
#
loop_
_entity_poly.entity_id
_entity_poly.type
_entity_poly.pdbx_seq_one_letter_code
_entity_poly.pdbx_strand_id
1 'polypeptide(L)'
;MKALSIIALIFAVISIFIPVIGVFIAMGCSVLALITFCKQSTISGITFGINIVSTAFLSPSLALTASNMNDSGEDGTGLYMTYVGFHVVLMLIAFIAFFIFRKKNS
;
A
#
# COMPACT_ATOMS: atom_id res chain seq x y z
N MET A 1 8.26 1.96 18.66
CA MET A 1 7.48 1.35 17.54
C MET A 1 6.27 2.19 17.12
N LYS A 2 5.58 2.92 18.02
CA LYS A 2 4.46 3.81 17.65
C LYS A 2 4.86 4.89 16.63
N ALA A 3 6.00 5.54 16.86
CA ALA A 3 6.54 6.57 15.97
C ALA A 3 6.68 6.08 14.52
N LEU A 4 7.13 4.84 14.32
CA LEU A 4 7.38 4.29 12.98
C LEU A 4 6.07 4.03 12.20
N SER A 5 5.01 3.63 12.90
CA SER A 5 3.66 3.46 12.32
C SER A 5 3.00 4.81 12.01
N ILE A 6 3.22 5.82 12.85
CA ILE A 6 2.77 7.21 12.63
C ILE A 6 3.52 7.85 11.46
N ILE A 7 4.83 7.65 11.37
CA ILE A 7 5.65 8.12 10.24
C ILE A 7 5.13 7.48 8.95
N ALA A 8 4.88 6.16 8.95
CA ALA A 8 4.26 5.49 7.80
C ALA A 8 2.93 6.16 7.41
N LEU A 9 2.00 6.35 8.35
CA LEU A 9 0.72 7.01 8.08
C LEU A 9 0.91 8.41 7.44
N ILE A 10 1.81 9.23 7.98
CA ILE A 10 2.07 10.57 7.46
C ILE A 10 2.61 10.50 6.02
N PHE A 11 3.59 9.62 5.77
CA PHE A 11 4.14 9.45 4.43
C PHE A 11 3.12 8.89 3.42
N ALA A 12 2.21 8.01 3.84
CA ALA A 12 1.10 7.55 3.01
C ALA A 12 0.16 8.68 2.60
N VAL A 13 -0.20 9.57 3.54
CA VAL A 13 -1.07 10.71 3.22
C VAL A 13 -0.34 11.71 2.31
N ILE A 14 0.93 11.98 2.56
CA ILE A 14 1.74 12.88 1.72
C ILE A 14 1.89 12.30 0.31
N SER A 15 2.02 10.97 0.16
CA SER A 15 2.22 10.36 -1.15
C SER A 15 1.04 10.54 -2.10
N ILE A 16 -0.18 10.75 -1.59
CA ILE A 16 -1.38 11.08 -2.39
C ILE A 16 -1.15 12.36 -3.20
N PHE A 17 -0.42 13.33 -2.64
CA PHE A 17 -0.20 14.64 -3.26
C PHE A 17 1.02 14.68 -4.19
N ILE A 18 1.79 13.60 -4.30
CA ILE A 18 3.00 13.53 -5.11
C ILE A 18 2.75 12.56 -6.28
N PRO A 19 2.31 13.04 -7.46
CA PRO A 19 1.77 12.18 -8.52
C PRO A 19 2.78 11.21 -9.15
N VAL A 20 4.08 11.54 -9.17
CA VAL A 20 5.11 10.72 -9.84
C VAL A 20 5.82 9.78 -8.86
N ILE A 21 6.29 10.32 -7.73
CA ILE A 21 7.07 9.56 -6.74
C ILE A 21 6.17 8.91 -5.67
N GLY A 22 4.91 9.35 -5.57
CA GLY A 22 3.97 8.93 -4.54
C GLY A 22 3.69 7.43 -4.54
N VAL A 23 3.63 6.79 -5.71
CA VAL A 23 3.40 5.34 -5.82
C VAL A 23 4.52 4.55 -5.13
N PHE A 24 5.78 4.96 -5.33
CA PHE A 24 6.93 4.30 -4.70
C PHE A 24 6.97 4.55 -3.18
N ILE A 25 6.60 5.76 -2.75
CA ILE A 25 6.47 6.10 -1.33
C ILE A 25 5.36 5.26 -0.68
N ALA A 26 4.21 5.12 -1.33
CA ALA A 26 3.10 4.30 -0.86
C ALA A 26 3.50 2.81 -0.74
N MET A 27 4.30 2.30 -1.68
CA MET A 27 4.84 0.94 -1.61
C MET A 27 5.76 0.76 -0.40
N GLY A 28 6.73 1.65 -0.21
CA GLY A 28 7.62 1.62 0.97
C GLY A 28 6.84 1.75 2.28
N CYS A 29 5.82 2.61 2.29
CA CYS A 29 4.92 2.79 3.42
C CYS A 29 4.13 1.54 3.78
N SER A 30 3.73 0.75 2.77
CA SER A 30 3.00 -0.51 2.99
C SER A 30 3.90 -1.59 3.61
N VAL A 31 5.19 -1.61 3.25
CA VAL A 31 6.18 -2.47 3.90
C VAL A 31 6.40 -2.03 5.36
N LEU A 32 6.51 -0.73 5.62
CA LEU A 32 6.60 -0.19 6.99
C LEU A 32 5.34 -0.51 7.82
N ALA A 33 4.16 -0.42 7.20
CA ALA A 33 2.89 -0.78 7.81
C ALA A 33 2.85 -2.28 8.17
N LEU A 34 3.33 -3.16 7.28
CA LEU A 34 3.45 -4.60 7.54
C LEU A 34 4.31 -4.87 8.79
N ILE A 35 5.52 -4.29 8.85
CA ILE A 35 6.47 -4.50 9.95
C ILE A 35 5.87 -4.04 11.29
N THR A 36 5.10 -2.94 11.27
CA THR A 36 4.52 -2.34 12.48
C THR A 36 3.16 -2.94 12.87
N PHE A 37 2.53 -3.74 12.00
CA PHE A 37 1.16 -4.24 12.14
C PHE A 37 0.93 -5.06 13.42
N CYS A 38 1.90 -5.88 13.82
CA CYS A 38 1.79 -6.70 15.04
C CYS A 38 1.75 -5.87 16.33
N LYS A 39 2.20 -4.60 16.32
CA LYS A 39 2.21 -3.71 17.49
C LYS A 39 1.18 -2.57 17.42
N GLN A 40 0.78 -2.17 16.21
CA GLN A 40 -0.11 -1.03 15.95
C GLN A 40 -1.08 -1.40 14.82
N SER A 41 -1.87 -2.45 15.03
CA SER A 41 -2.73 -3.06 14.00
C SER A 41 -3.74 -2.08 13.39
N THR A 42 -4.32 -1.19 14.21
CA THR A 42 -5.26 -0.17 13.75
C THR A 42 -4.60 0.88 12.86
N ILE A 43 -3.49 1.46 13.29
CA ILE A 43 -2.80 2.52 12.51
C ILE A 43 -2.24 1.94 11.22
N SER A 44 -1.55 0.80 11.29
CA SER A 44 -1.03 0.13 10.10
C SER A 44 -2.14 -0.31 9.13
N GLY A 45 -3.30 -0.74 9.63
CA GLY A 45 -4.46 -1.06 8.80
C GLY A 45 -5.01 0.15 8.07
N ILE A 46 -5.13 1.30 8.75
CA ILE A 46 -5.53 2.56 8.12
C ILE A 46 -4.51 2.97 7.03
N THR A 47 -3.21 2.85 7.32
CA THR A 47 -2.14 3.13 6.35
C THR A 47 -2.26 2.26 5.10
N PHE A 48 -2.54 0.95 5.25
CA PHE A 48 -2.80 0.08 4.10
C PHE A 48 -4.03 0.54 3.30
N GLY A 49 -5.14 0.86 3.99
CA GLY A 49 -6.36 1.34 3.33
C GLY A 49 -6.12 2.62 2.52
N ILE A 50 -5.42 3.58 3.11
CA ILE A 50 -5.06 4.85 2.44
C ILE A 50 -4.20 4.57 1.20
N ASN A 51 -3.18 3.72 1.31
CA ASN A 51 -2.32 3.38 0.17
C ASN A 51 -3.07 2.64 -0.93
N ILE A 52 -3.98 1.71 -0.59
CA ILE A 52 -4.81 1.01 -1.59
C ILE A 52 -5.70 2.01 -2.33
N VAL A 53 -6.43 2.86 -1.60
CA VAL A 53 -7.33 3.86 -2.20
C VAL A 53 -6.53 4.86 -3.04
N SER A 54 -5.37 5.30 -2.54
CA SER A 54 -4.48 6.21 -3.25
C SER A 54 -3.98 5.60 -4.56
N THR A 55 -3.44 4.39 -4.53
CA THR A 55 -2.87 3.74 -5.71
C THR A 55 -3.96 3.33 -6.71
N ALA A 56 -5.13 2.92 -6.23
CA ALA A 56 -6.24 2.51 -7.09
C ALA A 56 -6.96 3.69 -7.76
N PHE A 57 -7.27 4.76 -7.01
CA PHE A 57 -8.15 5.82 -7.50
C PHE A 57 -7.48 7.17 -7.70
N LEU A 58 -6.36 7.42 -7.02
CA LEU A 58 -5.75 8.76 -6.93
C LEU A 58 -4.35 8.82 -7.54
N SER A 59 -3.95 7.85 -8.37
CA SER A 59 -2.63 7.82 -8.99
C SER A 59 -2.70 8.12 -10.50
N PRO A 60 -2.60 9.40 -10.92
CA PRO A 60 -2.57 9.79 -12.32
C PRO A 60 -1.46 9.12 -13.12
N SER A 61 -0.30 8.89 -12.51
CA SER A 61 0.85 8.25 -13.15
C SER A 61 0.56 6.80 -13.54
N LEU A 62 -0.15 6.05 -12.68
CA LEU A 62 -0.58 4.69 -12.98
C LEU A 62 -1.64 4.66 -14.08
N ALA A 63 -2.60 5.58 -14.02
CA ALA A 63 -3.66 5.70 -15.02
C ALA A 63 -3.10 6.05 -16.42
N LEU A 64 -2.18 7.02 -16.50
CA LEU A 64 -1.49 7.39 -17.74
C LEU A 64 -0.63 6.26 -18.30
N THR A 65 0.07 5.52 -17.44
CA THR A 65 0.90 4.40 -17.88
C THR A 65 0.02 3.26 -18.41
N ALA A 66 -1.08 2.96 -17.73
CA ALA A 66 -2.03 1.94 -18.17
C ALA A 66 -2.70 2.31 -19.50
N SER A 67 -3.08 3.58 -19.70
CA SER A 67 -3.66 4.03 -20.96
C SER A 67 -2.68 3.92 -22.14
N ASN A 68 -1.42 4.34 -21.94
CA ASN A 68 -0.41 4.28 -22.99
C ASN A 68 -0.06 2.84 -23.40
N MET A 69 -0.01 1.91 -22.44
CA MET A 69 0.20 0.49 -22.71
C MET A 69 -0.98 -0.14 -23.45
N ASN A 70 -2.21 0.20 -23.06
CA ASN A 70 -3.41 -0.32 -23.72
C ASN A 70 -3.50 0.14 -25.19
N ASP A 71 -3.12 1.38 -25.48
CA ASP A 71 -3.02 1.89 -26.87
C ASP A 71 -1.92 1.20 -27.69
N SER A 72 -0.89 0.67 -27.02
CA SER A 72 0.23 -0.05 -27.64
C SER A 72 -0.04 -1.55 -27.82
N GLY A 73 -1.22 -2.04 -27.41
CA GLY A 73 -1.59 -3.46 -27.45
C GLY A 73 -1.04 -4.29 -26.29
N GLU A 74 -0.47 -3.65 -25.26
CA GLU A 74 0.03 -4.28 -24.04
C GLU A 74 -1.03 -4.24 -22.92
N ASP A 75 -0.97 -5.18 -21.96
CA ASP A 75 -1.93 -5.27 -20.86
C ASP A 75 -1.67 -4.23 -19.77
N GLY A 76 -2.09 -2.98 -20.02
CA GLY A 76 -2.03 -1.88 -19.06
C GLY A 76 -2.87 -2.13 -17.80
N THR A 77 -3.91 -2.96 -17.90
CA THR A 77 -4.76 -3.33 -16.76
C THR A 77 -4.00 -4.25 -15.79
N GLY A 78 -3.19 -5.17 -16.32
CA GLY A 78 -2.32 -6.04 -15.53
C GLY A 78 -1.31 -5.29 -14.68
N LEU A 79 -0.70 -4.22 -15.22
CA LEU A 79 0.23 -3.38 -14.48
C LEU A 79 -0.48 -2.67 -13.31
N TYR A 80 -1.62 -2.04 -13.58
CA TYR A 80 -2.44 -1.40 -12.54
C TYR A 80 -2.83 -2.39 -11.43
N MET A 81 -3.34 -3.57 -11.80
CA MET A 81 -3.68 -4.67 -10.87
C MET A 81 -2.48 -5.10 -10.02
N THR A 82 -1.27 -5.11 -10.58
CA THR A 82 -0.05 -5.51 -9.85
C THR A 82 0.30 -4.53 -8.73
N TYR A 83 0.23 -3.23 -9.00
CA TYR A 83 0.54 -2.19 -8.01
C TYR A 83 -0.51 -2.10 -6.90
N VAL A 84 -1.80 -2.15 -7.25
CA VAL A 84 -2.87 -2.21 -6.25
C VAL A 84 -2.80 -3.52 -5.47
N GLY A 85 -2.60 -4.64 -6.18
CA GLY A 85 -2.45 -5.97 -5.62
C GLY A 85 -1.29 -6.08 -4.64
N PHE A 86 -0.18 -5.40 -4.88
CA PHE A 86 0.95 -5.34 -3.94
C PHE A 86 0.51 -4.88 -2.54
N HIS A 87 -0.26 -3.80 -2.45
CA HIS A 87 -0.75 -3.30 -1.16
C HIS A 87 -1.73 -4.28 -0.49
N VAL A 88 -2.64 -4.87 -1.29
CA VAL A 88 -3.64 -5.83 -0.79
C VAL A 88 -2.96 -7.11 -0.27
N VAL A 89 -1.99 -7.65 -1.01
CA VAL A 89 -1.24 -8.85 -0.62
C VAL A 89 -0.45 -8.59 0.66
N LEU A 90 0.24 -7.45 0.78
CA LEU A 90 0.95 -7.10 2.01
C LEU A 90 0.00 -6.96 3.20
N MET A 91 -1.17 -6.36 3.00
CA MET A 91 -2.20 -6.28 4.06
C MET A 91 -2.65 -7.68 4.49
N LEU A 92 -2.84 -8.60 3.54
CA LEU A 92 -3.26 -9.98 3.81
C LEU A 92 -2.19 -10.75 4.58
N ILE A 93 -0.92 -10.61 4.18
CA ILE A 93 0.24 -11.15 4.93
C ILE A 93 0.29 -10.58 6.34
N ALA A 94 0.04 -9.27 6.51
CA ALA A 94 0.00 -8.62 7.81
C ALA A 94 -1.09 -9.23 8.72
N PHE A 95 -2.26 -9.51 8.15
CA PHE A 95 -3.38 -10.13 8.84
C PHE A 95 -3.08 -11.57 9.26
N ILE A 96 -2.50 -12.37 8.36
CA ILE A 96 -2.07 -13.75 8.65
C ILE A 96 -1.02 -13.75 9.77
N ALA A 97 0.00 -12.89 9.65
CA ALA A 97 1.03 -12.75 10.67
C ALA A 97 0.42 -12.38 12.02
N PHE A 98 -0.51 -11.42 12.05
CA PHE A 98 -1.21 -11.01 13.26
C PHE A 98 -1.96 -12.18 13.92
N PHE A 99 -2.72 -12.98 13.15
CA PHE A 99 -3.41 -14.15 13.68
C PHE A 99 -2.45 -15.19 14.26
N ILE A 100 -1.33 -15.48 13.58
CA ILE A 100 -0.32 -16.43 14.06
C ILE A 100 0.30 -15.95 15.38
N PHE A 101 0.70 -14.67 15.46
CA PHE A 101 1.29 -14.11 16.67
C PHE A 101 0.30 -13.99 17.83
N ARG A 102 -0.98 -13.69 17.55
CA ARG A 102 -2.02 -13.63 18.58
C ARG A 102 -2.32 -15.01 19.17
N LYS A 103 -2.28 -16.07 18.34
CA LYS A 103 -2.46 -17.45 18.79
C LYS A 103 -1.32 -17.93 19.71
N LYS A 104 -0.10 -17.40 19.54
CA LYS A 104 1.06 -17.80 20.34
C LYS A 104 1.09 -17.20 21.76
N ASN A 105 0.36 -16.10 21.98
CA ASN A 105 0.30 -15.38 23.25
C ASN A 105 -1.01 -15.64 24.04
N SER A 106 -1.85 -16.57 23.58
CA SER A 106 -3.07 -17.01 24.28
C SER A 106 -2.93 -18.47 24.71
#